data_AF-A0A5E7S0S3-F1
#
_entry.id   AF-A0A5E7S0S3-F1
#
_cell.length_a   1.000
_cell.length_b   1.000
_cell.length_c   1.000
_cell.angle_alpha   90.00
_cell.angle_beta   90.00
_cell.angle_gamma   90.00
#
_symmetry.space_group_name_H-M   'P 1'
#
loop_
_entity.id
_entity.type
_entity.pdbx_description
1 polymer ?
#
loop_
_entity_poly.entity_id
_entity_poly.type
_entity_poly.pdbx_seq_one_letter_code
_entity_poly.pdbx_strand_id
1 'polypeptide(L)'
;MTTKSGWIGCAALCGWLLAGQAFADCTPPKVSGDLDFSVCKDWPAYPGQTLSATARFERASNYVEGNSHGFYDVDLSVLQDGRSVPLATYHQAAAFETDGVALVELALDTARYKVAADFRAFGVRARVTNASRLNPLEEVQLSLYVREGATLRPVLRQLLVSQYSGEWNDICEGERSEITRTVEVAKTSSHGYADLIVKTQQTGTSSVGDAEACEDKITHYPPVLTTLRYDGKSYVLPQGFKAL
;
A
#
# COMPACT_ATOMS: atom_id res chain seq x y z
N MET A 1 -50.38 -14.78 65.49
CA MET A 1 -49.36 -13.71 65.42
C MET A 1 -48.00 -14.36 65.24
N THR A 2 -47.45 -14.31 64.02
CA THR A 2 -46.01 -14.26 63.69
C THR A 2 -45.89 -14.34 62.16
N THR A 3 -45.61 -13.18 61.57
CA THR A 3 -45.41 -12.95 60.14
C THR A 3 -44.01 -13.43 59.74
N LYS A 4 -43.90 -14.19 58.64
CA LYS A 4 -42.62 -14.45 57.95
C LYS A 4 -42.46 -13.39 56.87
N SER A 5 -41.52 -12.47 57.07
CA SER A 5 -41.05 -11.49 56.08
C SER A 5 -39.84 -12.07 55.35
N GLY A 6 -39.92 -12.17 54.03
CA GLY A 6 -38.82 -12.61 53.16
C GLY A 6 -37.90 -11.45 52.82
N TRP A 7 -36.60 -11.64 53.02
CA TRP A 7 -35.56 -10.69 52.65
C TRP A 7 -35.32 -10.67 51.13
N ILE A 8 -35.29 -9.46 50.59
CA ILE A 8 -34.87 -9.11 49.24
C ILE A 8 -33.34 -9.07 49.22
N GLY A 9 -32.72 -9.96 48.46
CA GLY A 9 -31.29 -9.94 48.19
C GLY A 9 -30.97 -9.05 46.98
N CYS A 10 -30.34 -7.90 47.19
CA CYS A 10 -29.71 -7.10 46.15
C CYS A 10 -28.38 -7.73 45.74
N ALA A 11 -28.29 -8.28 44.53
CA ALA A 11 -27.03 -8.64 43.90
C ALA A 11 -26.43 -7.40 43.22
N ALA A 12 -25.38 -6.84 43.81
CA ALA A 12 -24.56 -5.82 43.18
C ALA A 12 -23.59 -6.49 42.19
N LEU A 13 -23.90 -6.41 40.89
CA LEU A 13 -22.98 -6.79 39.81
C LEU A 13 -21.97 -5.65 39.61
N CYS A 14 -20.77 -5.80 40.16
CA CYS A 14 -19.62 -4.99 39.78
C CYS A 14 -19.20 -5.37 38.35
N GLY A 15 -19.66 -4.59 37.37
CA GLY A 15 -19.16 -4.63 36.00
C GLY A 15 -17.75 -4.05 35.96
N TRP A 16 -16.75 -4.92 35.74
CA TRP A 16 -15.40 -4.49 35.40
C TRP A 16 -15.43 -3.95 33.98
N LEU A 17 -15.41 -2.63 33.83
CA LEU A 17 -15.12 -1.97 32.56
C LEU A 17 -13.67 -2.33 32.19
N LEU A 18 -13.51 -3.24 31.23
CA LEU A 18 -12.27 -3.37 30.47
C LEU A 18 -12.11 -2.09 29.66
N ALA A 19 -11.49 -1.07 30.25
CA ALA A 19 -10.97 0.06 29.51
C ALA A 19 -9.87 -0.50 28.60
N GLY A 20 -10.22 -0.81 27.35
CA GLY A 20 -9.22 -0.99 26.30
C GLY A 20 -8.34 0.26 26.31
N GLN A 21 -7.04 0.08 26.48
CA GLN A 21 -6.10 1.17 26.33
C GLN A 21 -6.26 1.67 24.89
N ALA A 22 -6.82 2.86 24.74
CA ALA A 22 -6.74 3.61 23.50
C ALA A 22 -5.25 3.97 23.35
N PHE A 23 -4.50 3.13 22.64
CA PHE A 23 -3.21 3.55 22.10
C PHE A 23 -3.52 4.74 21.21
N ALA A 24 -2.84 5.86 21.46
CA ALA A 24 -2.92 6.99 20.55
C ALA A 24 -2.48 6.48 19.18
N ASP A 25 -3.34 6.64 18.17
CA ASP A 25 -2.93 6.45 16.78
C ASP A 25 -1.64 7.24 16.57
N CYS A 26 -0.68 6.64 15.88
CA CYS A 26 0.58 7.31 15.60
C CYS A 26 0.32 8.66 14.92
N THR A 27 1.23 9.62 15.14
CA THR A 27 1.18 10.92 14.47
C THR A 27 2.08 10.89 13.23
N PRO A 28 1.55 11.06 12.01
CA PRO A 28 2.37 11.15 10.82
C PRO A 28 3.38 12.32 10.92
N PRO A 29 4.59 12.19 10.34
CA PRO A 29 5.56 13.28 10.30
C PRO A 29 4.96 14.55 9.69
N LYS A 30 5.34 15.72 10.20
CA LYS A 30 4.87 16.98 9.59
C LYS A 30 5.50 17.16 8.21
N VAL A 31 4.64 17.53 7.25
CA VAL A 31 4.99 17.96 5.90
C VAL A 31 4.42 19.35 5.65
N SER A 32 4.95 20.07 4.67
CA SER A 32 4.66 21.51 4.49
C SER A 32 4.20 21.87 3.08
N GLY A 33 4.49 21.04 2.08
CA GLY A 33 3.98 21.24 0.72
C GLY A 33 2.58 20.69 0.56
N ASP A 34 1.73 21.40 -0.19
CA ASP A 34 0.34 20.99 -0.45
C ASP A 34 0.23 19.65 -1.21
N LEU A 35 1.31 19.28 -1.92
CA LEU A 35 1.42 18.04 -2.67
C LEU A 35 2.13 16.93 -1.89
N ASP A 36 2.61 17.21 -0.67
CA ASP A 36 3.34 16.24 0.15
C ASP A 36 2.39 15.20 0.75
N PHE A 37 2.88 13.96 0.87
CA PHE A 37 2.20 12.89 1.60
C PHE A 37 2.92 12.58 2.89
N SER A 38 2.15 12.29 3.94
CA SER A 38 2.67 11.81 5.22
C SER A 38 1.72 10.81 5.84
N VAL A 39 2.24 9.62 6.14
CA VAL A 39 1.50 8.54 6.79
C VAL A 39 2.33 7.89 7.87
N CYS A 40 1.64 7.34 8.86
CA CYS A 40 2.23 6.43 9.82
C CYS A 40 1.28 5.26 10.08
N LYS A 41 1.82 4.18 10.62
CA LYS A 41 1.05 3.01 11.02
C LYS A 41 1.81 2.20 12.06
N ASP A 42 1.12 1.69 13.07
CA ASP A 42 1.72 0.72 13.99
C ASP A 42 2.23 -0.51 13.23
N TRP A 43 3.33 -1.08 13.69
CA TRP A 43 3.89 -2.29 13.10
C TRP A 43 3.49 -3.51 13.94
N PRO A 44 2.44 -4.28 13.58
CA PRO A 44 1.91 -5.30 14.47
C PRO A 44 2.86 -6.47 14.74
N ALA A 45 3.93 -6.59 13.94
CA ALA A 45 4.97 -7.58 14.14
C ALA A 45 5.93 -7.24 15.30
N TYR A 46 6.01 -5.97 15.69
CA TYR A 46 6.91 -5.46 16.73
C TYR A 46 6.16 -4.45 17.60
N PRO A 47 5.52 -4.89 18.70
CA PRO A 47 4.77 -4.00 19.58
C PRO A 47 5.60 -2.82 20.08
N GLY A 48 4.98 -1.63 20.09
CA GLY A 48 5.63 -0.36 20.43
C GLY A 48 6.55 0.20 19.34
N GLN A 49 6.53 -0.37 18.13
CA GLN A 49 7.15 0.21 16.95
C GLN A 49 6.10 0.68 15.95
N THR A 50 6.42 1.80 15.31
CA THR A 50 5.58 2.43 14.30
C THR A 50 6.40 2.63 13.02
N LEU A 51 5.76 2.46 11.88
CA LEU A 51 6.28 2.81 10.57
C LEU A 51 5.84 4.22 10.20
N SER A 52 6.72 5.02 9.62
CA SER A 52 6.38 6.30 9.01
C SER A 52 6.86 6.36 7.57
N ALA A 53 6.10 7.03 6.71
CA ALA A 53 6.51 7.35 5.36
C ALA A 53 6.12 8.79 5.00
N THR A 54 7.02 9.52 4.36
CA THR A 54 6.70 10.78 3.70
C THR A 54 7.08 10.72 2.23
N ALA A 55 6.32 11.38 1.37
CA ALA A 55 6.71 11.71 0.01
C ALA A 55 6.67 13.23 -0.13
N ARG A 56 7.82 13.86 -0.35
CA ARG A 56 7.96 15.33 -0.45
C ARG A 56 8.10 15.73 -1.90
N PHE A 57 7.26 16.63 -2.37
CA PHE A 57 7.27 17.07 -3.75
C PHE A 57 8.34 18.13 -3.98
N GLU A 58 9.25 17.86 -4.92
CA GLU A 58 10.18 18.83 -5.47
C GLU A 58 9.79 19.14 -6.91
N ARG A 59 9.65 20.44 -7.21
CA ARG A 59 9.25 20.89 -8.54
C ARG A 59 10.43 20.83 -9.49
N ALA A 60 10.20 20.34 -10.70
CA ALA A 60 11.25 20.28 -11.72
C ALA A 60 11.70 21.69 -12.12
N SER A 61 12.99 21.88 -12.39
CA SER A 61 13.58 23.19 -12.71
C SER A 61 13.07 23.79 -14.02
N ASN A 62 12.54 22.96 -14.92
CA ASN A 62 11.95 23.31 -16.22
C ASN A 62 10.42 23.49 -16.15
N TYR A 63 9.87 23.69 -14.95
CA TYR A 63 8.44 23.91 -14.73
C TYR A 63 7.86 25.01 -15.61
N VAL A 64 6.70 24.72 -16.21
CA VAL A 64 5.83 25.68 -16.87
C VAL A 64 4.57 25.83 -16.02
N GLU A 65 4.13 27.07 -15.82
CA GLU A 65 2.94 27.37 -15.02
C GLU A 65 1.72 26.60 -15.54
N GLY A 66 1.07 25.82 -14.66
CA GLY A 66 -0.08 24.97 -14.99
C GLY A 66 0.20 23.47 -15.07
N ASN A 67 1.46 23.03 -15.03
CA ASN A 67 1.82 21.60 -15.03
C ASN A 67 2.45 21.16 -13.70
N SER A 68 2.04 20.03 -13.13
CA SER A 68 2.63 19.50 -11.89
C SER A 68 3.95 18.73 -12.10
N HIS A 69 4.80 19.14 -13.06
CA HIS A 69 6.05 18.44 -13.35
C HIS A 69 7.04 18.54 -12.18
N GLY A 70 7.48 17.39 -11.67
CA GLY A 70 8.36 17.31 -10.53
C GLY A 70 8.59 15.87 -10.08
N PHE A 71 9.22 15.75 -8.91
CA PHE A 71 9.62 14.47 -8.35
C PHE A 71 9.19 14.38 -6.89
N TYR A 72 9.01 13.16 -6.40
CA TYR A 72 8.79 12.89 -4.99
C TYR A 72 10.00 12.19 -4.37
N ASP A 73 10.57 12.81 -3.36
CA ASP A 73 11.54 12.17 -2.48
C ASP A 73 10.79 11.40 -1.39
N VAL A 74 11.17 10.14 -1.17
CA VAL A 74 10.53 9.27 -0.19
C VAL A 74 11.46 9.01 0.99
N ASP A 75 10.98 9.33 2.18
CA ASP A 75 11.62 8.98 3.44
C ASP A 75 10.78 7.95 4.20
N LEU A 76 11.43 6.91 4.69
CA LEU A 76 10.84 5.89 5.53
C LEU A 76 11.57 5.84 6.87
N SER A 77 10.82 5.57 7.95
CA SER A 77 11.44 5.32 9.24
C SER A 77 10.68 4.29 10.08
N VAL A 78 11.43 3.61 10.94
CA VAL A 78 10.88 2.79 12.02
C VAL A 78 11.14 3.53 13.32
N LEU A 79 10.08 3.82 14.06
CA LEU A 79 10.12 4.52 15.34
C LEU A 79 9.87 3.52 16.47
N GLN A 80 10.33 3.88 17.67
CA GLN A 80 10.06 3.14 18.90
C GLN A 80 9.46 4.11 19.91
N ASP A 81 8.43 3.67 20.62
CA ASP A 81 7.79 4.47 21.66
C ASP A 81 8.79 5.02 22.68
N GLY A 82 8.63 6.30 23.01
CA GLY A 82 9.50 7.00 23.96
C GLY A 82 10.89 7.32 23.43
N ARG A 83 11.23 7.01 22.18
CA ARG A 83 12.49 7.41 21.54
C ARG A 83 12.29 8.54 20.54
N SER A 84 13.20 9.52 20.58
CA SER A 84 13.24 10.63 19.64
C SER A 84 13.97 10.32 18.33
N VAL A 85 14.83 9.30 18.34
CA VAL A 85 15.65 8.89 17.18
C VAL A 85 15.05 7.62 16.55
N PRO A 86 14.83 7.58 15.23
CA PRO A 86 14.37 6.37 14.56
C PRO A 86 15.32 5.18 14.76
N LEU A 87 14.73 3.99 14.88
CA LEU A 87 15.46 2.72 14.92
C LEU A 87 16.11 2.38 13.58
N ALA A 88 15.49 2.80 12.47
CA ALA A 88 16.02 2.64 11.13
C ALA A 88 15.39 3.65 10.17
N THR A 89 16.13 4.02 9.13
CA THR A 89 15.64 4.94 8.08
C THR A 89 15.98 4.45 6.67
N TYR A 90 15.28 4.99 5.68
CA TYR A 90 15.62 4.90 4.27
C TYR A 90 15.19 6.20 3.58
N HIS A 91 15.99 6.63 2.62
CA HIS A 91 15.71 7.78 1.77
C HIS A 91 15.88 7.35 0.32
N GLN A 92 14.96 7.77 -0.53
CA GLN A 92 15.05 7.62 -1.98
C GLN A 92 14.69 8.94 -2.64
N ALA A 93 15.69 9.56 -3.24
CA ALA A 93 15.49 10.71 -4.09
C ALA A 93 14.76 10.30 -5.38
N ALA A 94 13.92 11.20 -5.90
CA ALA A 94 13.16 11.03 -7.13
C ALA A 94 12.49 9.63 -7.23
N ALA A 95 11.85 9.21 -6.15
CA ALA A 95 11.19 7.91 -6.06
C ALA A 95 9.98 7.79 -7.00
N PHE A 96 9.32 8.93 -7.27
CA PHE A 96 8.26 9.07 -8.26
C PHE A 96 8.51 10.31 -9.08
N GLU A 97 8.31 10.21 -10.39
CA GLU A 97 8.18 11.36 -11.27
C GLU A 97 6.69 11.64 -11.50
N THR A 98 6.32 12.91 -11.46
CA THR A 98 4.99 13.37 -11.82
C THR A 98 5.06 14.02 -13.20
N ASP A 99 4.78 13.27 -14.26
CA ASP A 99 4.65 13.79 -15.63
C ASP A 99 3.43 13.14 -16.31
N GLY A 100 2.32 13.87 -16.38
CA GLY A 100 1.03 13.34 -16.86
C GLY A 100 0.36 12.30 -15.94
N VAL A 101 1.09 11.71 -14.99
CA VAL A 101 0.62 10.75 -13.99
C VAL A 101 1.05 11.24 -12.60
N ALA A 102 0.10 11.47 -11.70
CA ALA A 102 0.36 12.03 -10.37
C ALA A 102 0.27 10.96 -9.28
N LEU A 103 1.14 11.06 -8.28
CA LEU A 103 0.96 10.39 -7.00
C LEU A 103 -0.25 10.99 -6.28
N VAL A 104 -1.22 10.15 -5.93
CA VAL A 104 -2.47 10.57 -5.26
C VAL A 104 -2.69 9.89 -3.92
N GLU A 105 -1.89 8.87 -3.59
CA GLU A 105 -1.94 8.21 -2.29
C GLU A 105 -0.61 7.55 -1.94
N LEU A 106 -0.25 7.62 -0.65
CA LEU A 106 0.82 6.85 -0.04
C LEU A 106 0.25 6.10 1.16
N ALA A 107 0.55 4.80 1.28
CA ALA A 107 0.03 3.97 2.36
C ALA A 107 1.06 2.94 2.86
N LEU A 108 0.91 2.52 4.11
CA LEU A 108 1.74 1.50 4.76
C LEU A 108 1.00 0.16 4.83
N ASP A 109 1.60 -0.87 4.26
CA ASP A 109 1.12 -2.25 4.25
C ASP A 109 1.85 -3.09 5.30
N THR A 110 1.11 -3.58 6.29
CA THR A 110 1.65 -4.37 7.41
C THR A 110 1.23 -5.84 7.35
N ALA A 111 0.86 -6.33 6.16
CA ALA A 111 0.56 -7.74 5.94
C ALA A 111 1.72 -8.66 6.35
N ARG A 112 1.44 -9.98 6.36
CA ARG A 112 2.32 -10.96 7.01
C ARG A 112 3.54 -11.39 6.19
N TYR A 113 4.33 -10.44 5.73
CA TYR A 113 5.55 -10.64 4.95
C TYR A 113 6.74 -11.15 5.80
N LYS A 114 6.60 -12.29 6.48
CA LYS A 114 7.73 -12.95 7.16
C LYS A 114 8.64 -13.59 6.12
N VAL A 115 9.52 -12.78 5.53
CA VAL A 115 10.38 -13.16 4.40
C VAL A 115 11.61 -13.96 4.83
N ALA A 116 11.99 -13.96 6.10
CA ALA A 116 12.97 -14.90 6.65
C ALA A 116 12.67 -15.18 8.14
N ALA A 117 13.48 -16.02 8.79
CA ALA A 117 13.33 -16.30 10.22
C ALA A 117 13.36 -15.02 11.07
N ASP A 118 14.36 -14.16 10.80
CA ASP A 118 14.62 -12.92 11.53
C ASP A 118 14.12 -11.67 10.81
N PHE A 119 13.66 -11.80 9.56
CA PHE A 119 13.21 -10.68 8.74
C PHE A 119 11.71 -10.69 8.50
N ARG A 120 11.06 -9.66 9.02
CA ARG A 120 9.69 -9.28 8.68
C ARG A 120 9.76 -8.02 7.82
N ALA A 121 9.21 -8.09 6.62
CA ALA A 121 9.06 -6.92 5.78
C ALA A 121 7.77 -6.15 6.11
N PHE A 122 7.75 -4.87 5.76
CA PHE A 122 6.54 -4.08 5.59
C PHE A 122 6.52 -3.51 4.17
N GLY A 123 5.35 -3.11 3.71
CA GLY A 123 5.15 -2.55 2.39
C GLY A 123 4.88 -1.05 2.41
N VAL A 124 5.30 -0.39 1.35
CA VAL A 124 4.85 0.95 0.97
C VAL A 124 4.03 0.79 -0.31
N ARG A 125 2.78 1.23 -0.24
CA ARG A 125 1.87 1.31 -1.37
C ARG A 125 1.81 2.74 -1.86
N ALA A 126 1.89 2.93 -3.17
CA ALA A 126 1.67 4.23 -3.79
C ALA A 126 0.64 4.08 -4.91
N ARG A 127 -0.37 4.95 -4.89
CA ARG A 127 -1.38 5.03 -5.95
C ARG A 127 -1.07 6.22 -6.84
N VAL A 128 -0.96 5.97 -8.13
CA VAL A 128 -0.71 6.98 -9.15
C VAL A 128 -1.85 6.98 -10.16
N THR A 129 -2.21 8.14 -10.70
CA THR A 129 -3.29 8.25 -11.67
C THR A 129 -3.06 9.41 -12.64
N ASN A 130 -3.57 9.30 -13.86
CA ASN A 130 -3.61 10.40 -14.81
C ASN A 130 -4.96 11.15 -14.73
N ALA A 131 -5.05 12.30 -15.41
CA ALA A 131 -6.28 13.10 -15.46
C ALA A 131 -7.15 12.80 -16.70
N SER A 132 -6.72 11.85 -17.56
CA SER A 132 -7.38 11.62 -18.84
C SER A 132 -8.66 10.82 -18.66
N ARG A 133 -9.81 11.41 -19.04
CA ARG A 133 -11.09 10.69 -19.02
C ARG A 133 -11.17 9.61 -20.12
N LEU A 134 -10.64 9.92 -21.30
CA LEU A 134 -10.72 9.03 -22.47
C LEU A 134 -9.65 7.94 -22.42
N ASN A 135 -8.48 8.24 -21.84
CA ASN A 135 -7.38 7.30 -21.70
C ASN A 135 -6.97 7.15 -20.23
N PRO A 136 -7.88 6.70 -19.36
CA PRO A 136 -7.62 6.69 -17.93
C PRO A 136 -6.55 5.67 -17.59
N LEU A 137 -5.77 5.99 -16.56
CA LEU A 137 -4.74 5.13 -16.01
C LEU A 137 -4.68 5.37 -14.51
N GLU A 138 -4.84 4.30 -13.73
CA GLU A 138 -4.55 4.26 -12.31
C GLU A 138 -3.73 3.01 -12.00
N GLU A 139 -2.66 3.17 -11.23
CA GLU A 139 -1.86 2.05 -10.73
C GLU A 139 -1.68 2.15 -9.22
N VAL A 140 -1.69 1.00 -8.55
CA VAL A 140 -1.18 0.86 -7.20
C VAL A 140 0.07 0.00 -7.26
N GLN A 141 1.18 0.54 -6.79
CA GLN A 141 2.45 -0.17 -6.70
C GLN A 141 2.82 -0.52 -5.26
N LEU A 142 3.46 -1.67 -5.06
CA LEU A 142 3.94 -2.16 -3.77
C LEU A 142 5.47 -2.32 -3.79
N SER A 143 6.13 -1.69 -2.84
CA SER A 143 7.54 -1.96 -2.52
C SER A 143 7.65 -2.53 -1.11
N LEU A 144 8.52 -3.53 -0.89
CA LEU A 144 8.73 -4.16 0.41
C LEU A 144 10.12 -3.80 0.95
N TYR A 145 10.16 -3.53 2.26
CA TYR A 145 11.38 -3.14 2.98
C TYR A 145 11.59 -4.04 4.19
N VAL A 146 12.83 -4.42 4.43
CA VAL A 146 13.27 -5.09 5.66
C VAL A 146 14.17 -4.16 6.47
N ARG A 147 14.15 -4.31 7.79
CA ARG A 147 15.09 -3.60 8.67
C ARG A 147 16.37 -4.41 8.85
N GLU A 148 17.50 -3.76 8.59
CA GLU A 148 18.85 -4.28 8.82
C GLU A 148 19.63 -3.29 9.68
N GLY A 149 19.70 -3.59 10.98
CA GLY A 149 20.28 -2.68 11.97
C GLY A 149 19.56 -1.33 12.00
N ALA A 150 20.28 -0.28 11.61
CA ALA A 150 19.80 1.10 11.54
C ALA A 150 19.32 1.53 10.14
N THR A 151 19.26 0.59 9.18
CA THR A 151 18.85 0.88 7.80
C THR A 151 17.61 0.10 7.41
N LEU A 152 16.79 0.68 6.56
CA LEU A 152 15.72 -0.01 5.86
C LEU A 152 16.20 -0.34 4.44
N ARG A 153 16.16 -1.61 4.07
CA ARG A 153 16.60 -2.09 2.76
C ARG A 153 15.42 -2.53 1.91
N PRO A 154 15.25 -2.00 0.68
CA PRO A 154 14.24 -2.48 -0.24
C PRO A 154 14.59 -3.90 -0.71
N VAL A 155 13.61 -4.80 -0.64
CA VAL A 155 13.71 -6.19 -1.12
C VAL A 155 12.77 -6.48 -2.28
N LEU A 156 11.71 -5.69 -2.47
CA LEU A 156 10.83 -5.70 -3.64
C LEU A 156 10.58 -4.25 -4.03
N ARG A 157 10.65 -3.91 -5.31
CA ARG A 157 10.43 -2.54 -5.79
C ARG A 157 9.31 -2.51 -6.83
N GLN A 158 8.31 -1.67 -6.58
CA GLN A 158 7.28 -1.28 -7.55
C GLN A 158 6.53 -2.46 -8.21
N LEU A 159 6.17 -3.48 -7.43
CA LEU A 159 5.25 -4.51 -7.92
C LEU A 159 3.89 -3.85 -8.20
N LEU A 160 3.41 -3.94 -9.44
CA LEU A 160 2.08 -3.52 -9.84
C LEU A 160 1.04 -4.43 -9.16
N VAL A 161 0.38 -3.94 -8.12
CA VAL A 161 -0.63 -4.69 -7.35
C VAL A 161 -2.06 -4.36 -7.78
N SER A 162 -2.30 -3.22 -8.40
CA SER A 162 -3.57 -2.90 -9.04
C SER A 162 -3.31 -2.04 -10.27
N GLN A 163 -4.05 -2.28 -11.35
CA GLN A 163 -4.08 -1.39 -12.52
C GLN A 163 -5.52 -1.26 -13.00
N TYR A 164 -5.90 -0.04 -13.30
CA TYR A 164 -7.05 0.28 -14.14
C TYR A 164 -6.52 1.08 -15.33
N SER A 165 -6.77 0.63 -16.54
CA SER A 165 -6.36 1.34 -17.77
C SER A 165 -7.42 1.17 -18.84
N GLY A 166 -7.53 2.11 -19.77
CA GLY A 166 -8.42 1.96 -20.91
C GLY A 166 -8.28 3.07 -21.94
N GLU A 167 -9.07 2.94 -22.99
CA GLU A 167 -9.21 3.88 -24.10
C GLU A 167 -10.68 3.90 -24.52
N TRP A 168 -11.27 5.08 -24.59
CA TRP A 168 -12.68 5.30 -24.92
C TRP A 168 -12.82 6.43 -25.92
N ASN A 169 -13.84 6.34 -26.77
CA ASN A 169 -14.36 7.50 -27.47
C ASN A 169 -15.22 8.36 -26.51
N ASP A 170 -15.70 9.49 -26.98
CA ASP A 170 -16.49 10.43 -26.19
C ASP A 170 -17.96 10.02 -26.01
N ILE A 171 -18.36 8.87 -26.55
CA ILE A 171 -19.75 8.38 -26.62
C ILE A 171 -19.94 7.11 -25.78
N CYS A 172 -19.33 6.00 -26.18
CA CYS A 172 -19.53 4.66 -25.61
C CYS A 172 -18.42 3.67 -25.99
N GLU A 173 -17.92 3.69 -27.22
CA GLU A 173 -17.02 2.62 -27.66
C GLU A 173 -15.66 2.74 -26.97
N GLY A 174 -15.14 1.63 -26.49
CA GLY A 174 -13.86 1.63 -25.79
C GLY A 174 -13.49 0.27 -25.23
N GLU A 175 -12.28 0.21 -24.70
CA GLU A 175 -11.74 -0.96 -24.01
C GLU A 175 -11.11 -0.53 -22.69
N ARG A 176 -11.23 -1.39 -21.68
CA ARG A 176 -10.50 -1.24 -20.41
C ARG A 176 -9.98 -2.57 -19.90
N SER A 177 -8.87 -2.50 -19.18
CA SER A 177 -8.21 -3.61 -18.52
C SER A 177 -8.04 -3.31 -17.03
N GLU A 178 -8.45 -4.26 -16.21
CA GLU A 178 -8.24 -4.26 -14.77
C GLU A 178 -7.33 -5.42 -14.37
N ILE A 179 -6.29 -5.11 -13.60
CA ILE A 179 -5.40 -6.11 -13.00
C ILE A 179 -5.44 -5.93 -11.49
N THR A 180 -5.56 -7.02 -10.74
CA THR A 180 -5.32 -7.04 -9.29
C THR A 180 -4.35 -8.15 -8.96
N ARG A 181 -3.37 -7.86 -8.10
CA ARG A 181 -2.42 -8.85 -7.59
C ARG A 181 -2.40 -8.91 -6.07
N THR A 182 -2.42 -10.13 -5.54
CA THR A 182 -2.17 -10.40 -4.12
C THR A 182 -0.80 -11.06 -3.96
N VAL A 183 -0.14 -10.77 -2.83
CA VAL A 183 1.18 -11.32 -2.51
C VAL A 183 1.08 -12.20 -1.28
N GLU A 184 1.54 -13.44 -1.41
CA GLU A 184 1.60 -14.42 -0.33
C GLU A 184 3.05 -14.86 -0.12
N VAL A 185 3.41 -15.16 1.13
CA VAL A 185 4.72 -15.74 1.45
C VAL A 185 4.64 -17.25 1.27
N ALA A 186 5.50 -17.80 0.40
CA ALA A 186 5.57 -19.22 0.13
C ALA A 186 6.20 -20.00 1.28
N LYS A 187 6.05 -21.33 1.24
CA LYS A 187 6.79 -22.26 2.11
C LYS A 187 8.20 -22.57 1.60
N THR A 188 8.45 -22.32 0.31
CA THR A 188 9.77 -22.47 -0.32
C THR A 188 10.61 -21.24 -0.07
N SER A 189 11.93 -21.37 -0.22
CA SER A 189 12.87 -20.27 -0.05
C SER A 189 13.98 -20.33 -1.08
N SER A 190 14.50 -19.15 -1.41
CA SER A 190 15.64 -18.92 -2.30
C SER A 190 16.59 -17.96 -1.60
N HIS A 191 17.88 -18.30 -1.53
CA HIS A 191 18.93 -17.45 -0.94
C HIS A 191 18.60 -16.93 0.48
N GLY A 192 18.00 -17.78 1.32
CA GLY A 192 17.67 -17.47 2.72
C GLY A 192 16.37 -16.68 2.92
N TYR A 193 15.69 -16.26 1.86
CA TYR A 193 14.39 -15.59 1.91
C TYR A 193 13.30 -16.52 1.37
N ALA A 194 12.11 -16.50 1.97
CA ALA A 194 10.94 -17.19 1.47
C ALA A 194 10.56 -16.65 0.08
N ASP A 195 10.17 -17.53 -0.85
CA ASP A 195 9.66 -17.06 -2.13
C ASP A 195 8.33 -16.31 -1.93
N LEU A 196 7.97 -15.43 -2.87
CA LEU A 196 6.66 -14.77 -2.87
C LEU A 196 5.79 -15.36 -3.97
N ILE A 197 4.54 -15.69 -3.67
CA ILE A 197 3.54 -16.10 -4.66
C ILE A 197 2.68 -14.89 -4.96
N VAL A 198 2.70 -14.46 -6.21
CA VAL A 198 1.86 -13.38 -6.72
C VAL A 198 0.70 -14.01 -7.49
N LYS A 199 -0.51 -13.83 -6.99
CA LYS A 199 -1.73 -14.23 -7.70
C LYS A 199 -2.25 -13.04 -8.48
N THR A 200 -2.36 -13.19 -9.80
CA THR A 200 -2.90 -12.17 -10.71
C THR A 200 -4.33 -12.55 -11.09
N GLN A 201 -5.25 -11.60 -10.92
CA GLN A 201 -6.59 -11.61 -11.50
C GLN A 201 -6.65 -10.50 -12.54
N GLN A 202 -7.21 -10.80 -13.70
CA GLN A 202 -7.42 -9.83 -14.77
C GLN A 202 -8.86 -9.89 -15.28
N THR A 203 -9.41 -8.73 -15.60
CA THR A 203 -10.68 -8.55 -16.29
C THR A 203 -10.47 -7.58 -17.43
N GLY A 204 -11.03 -7.87 -18.60
CA GLY A 204 -11.14 -6.93 -19.70
C GLY A 204 -12.60 -6.57 -19.93
N THR A 205 -12.87 -5.33 -20.32
CA THR A 205 -14.19 -4.89 -20.75
C THR A 205 -14.05 -4.21 -22.09
N SER A 206 -14.89 -4.59 -23.05
CA SER A 206 -15.05 -3.89 -24.32
C SER A 206 -16.49 -3.39 -24.40
N SER A 207 -16.68 -2.14 -24.80
CA SER A 207 -18.00 -1.52 -24.89
C SER A 207 -18.27 -1.09 -26.32
N VAL A 208 -19.50 -1.29 -26.77
CA VAL A 208 -19.97 -0.96 -28.11
C VAL A 208 -21.37 -0.37 -28.06
N GLY A 209 -21.69 0.51 -29.01
CA GLY A 209 -23.00 1.16 -29.08
C GLY A 209 -22.89 2.68 -29.15
N ASP A 210 -23.98 3.36 -28.83
CA ASP A 210 -24.10 4.81 -28.89
C ASP A 210 -24.39 5.42 -27.50
N ALA A 211 -24.71 6.72 -27.47
CA ALA A 211 -24.97 7.46 -26.24
C ALA A 211 -26.23 6.96 -25.49
N GLU A 212 -27.16 6.31 -26.18
CA GLU A 212 -28.44 5.87 -25.63
C GLU A 212 -28.42 4.39 -25.25
N ALA A 213 -27.64 3.57 -25.96
CA ALA A 213 -27.54 2.13 -25.77
C ALA A 213 -26.07 1.65 -25.81
N CYS A 214 -25.35 1.86 -24.72
CA CYS A 214 -23.99 1.36 -24.56
C CYS A 214 -23.98 -0.02 -23.90
N GLU A 215 -23.41 -1.01 -24.58
CA GLU A 215 -23.38 -2.41 -24.13
C GLU A 215 -21.95 -2.85 -23.78
N ASP A 216 -21.78 -3.35 -22.55
CA ASP A 216 -20.51 -3.87 -22.04
C ASP A 216 -20.40 -5.37 -22.27
N LYS A 217 -19.24 -5.80 -22.79
CA LYS A 217 -18.81 -7.19 -22.79
C LYS A 217 -17.62 -7.37 -21.86
N ILE A 218 -17.84 -8.12 -20.79
CA ILE A 218 -16.82 -8.42 -19.78
C ILE A 218 -16.18 -9.77 -20.07
N THR A 219 -14.84 -9.81 -20.04
CA THR A 219 -14.02 -11.02 -20.17
C THR A 219 -13.24 -11.23 -18.88
N HIS A 220 -13.45 -12.37 -18.23
CA HIS A 220 -12.68 -12.77 -17.05
C HIS A 220 -11.58 -13.75 -17.43
N TYR A 221 -10.35 -13.42 -17.06
CA TYR A 221 -9.21 -14.31 -17.29
C TYR A 221 -9.02 -15.24 -16.09
N PRO A 222 -8.61 -16.50 -16.31
CA PRO A 222 -8.25 -17.40 -15.22
C PRO A 222 -7.14 -16.80 -14.34
N PRO A 223 -7.18 -16.99 -13.01
CA PRO A 223 -6.11 -16.52 -12.15
C PRO A 223 -4.76 -17.15 -12.51
N VAL A 224 -3.71 -16.35 -12.53
CA VAL A 224 -2.33 -16.83 -12.78
C VAL A 224 -1.49 -16.68 -11.52
N LEU A 225 -0.78 -17.74 -11.14
CA LEU A 225 0.18 -17.72 -10.04
C LEU A 225 1.60 -17.56 -10.59
N THR A 226 2.35 -16.61 -10.04
CA THR A 226 3.76 -16.37 -10.38
C THR A 226 4.60 -16.38 -9.12
N THR A 227 5.64 -17.19 -9.08
CA THR A 227 6.57 -17.23 -7.95
C THR A 227 7.73 -16.28 -8.19
N LEU A 228 7.88 -15.28 -7.33
CA LEU A 228 9.06 -14.43 -7.26
C LEU A 228 10.07 -15.08 -6.32
N ARG A 229 11.23 -15.44 -6.87
CA ARG A 229 12.34 -15.98 -6.09
C ARG A 229 13.30 -14.86 -5.71
N TYR A 230 13.74 -14.86 -4.46
CA TYR A 230 14.76 -13.90 -4.01
C TYR A 230 16.11 -14.27 -4.63
N ASP A 231 16.81 -13.30 -5.23
CA ASP A 231 18.08 -13.51 -5.94
C ASP A 231 19.33 -13.37 -5.04
N GLY A 232 19.12 -13.18 -3.73
CA GLY A 232 20.17 -12.84 -2.75
C GLY A 232 20.22 -11.35 -2.40
N LYS A 233 19.57 -10.49 -3.20
CA LYS A 233 19.49 -9.03 -3.01
C LYS A 233 18.05 -8.51 -3.02
N SER A 234 17.22 -8.99 -3.94
CA SER A 234 15.84 -8.55 -4.16
C SER A 234 14.99 -9.63 -4.84
N TYR A 235 13.67 -9.47 -4.80
CA TYR A 235 12.74 -10.17 -5.66
C TYR A 235 12.70 -9.47 -7.02
N VAL A 236 13.21 -10.13 -8.06
CA VAL A 236 13.19 -9.61 -9.43
C VAL A 236 11.79 -9.79 -10.02
N LEU A 237 11.25 -8.69 -10.56
CA LEU A 237 9.93 -8.69 -11.19
C LEU A 237 10.03 -9.20 -12.64
N PRO A 238 9.15 -10.12 -13.06
CA PRO A 238 8.96 -10.45 -14.47
C PRO A 238 8.45 -9.26 -15.28
N GLN A 239 8.55 -9.35 -16.60
CA GLN A 239 7.94 -8.38 -17.50
C GLN A 239 6.43 -8.25 -17.22
N GLY A 240 5.93 -7.01 -17.19
CA GLY A 240 4.51 -6.71 -16.91
C GLY A 240 4.11 -6.74 -15.43
N PHE A 241 5.06 -6.96 -14.51
CA PHE A 241 4.83 -6.91 -13.06
C PHE A 241 5.32 -5.62 -12.43
N LYS A 242 6.19 -4.87 -13.11
CA LYS A 242 6.63 -3.56 -12.63
C LYS A 242 5.59 -2.51 -13.00
N ALA A 243 5.22 -1.67 -12.03
CA ALA A 243 4.45 -0.45 -12.28
C ALA A 243 5.28 0.57 -13.08
N LEU A 244 4.62 1.62 -13.54
CA LEU A 244 5.22 2.74 -14.29
C LEU A 244 6.39 3.41 -13.54
#